data_AF-A0A6C0FTI8-F1
#
_entry.id   AF-A0A6C0FTI8-F1
#
_cell.length_a   1.000
_cell.length_b   1.000
_cell.length_c   1.000
_cell.angle_alpha   90.00
_cell.angle_beta   90.00
_cell.angle_gamma   90.00
#
_symmetry.space_group_name_H-M   'P 1'
#
loop_
_entity.id
_entity.type
_entity.pdbx_description
1 polymer ?
#
loop_
_entity_poly.entity_id
_entity_poly.type
_entity_poly.pdbx_seq_one_letter_code
_entity_poly.pdbx_strand_id
1 'polypeptide(L)'
;MQLTEREKEMLLLTIAADLARRRLARGVKLNDSESIALITFEILEGARSGKTVEQLMEYDTTILKRDQLTKSSLSGLLSLAANTVRSALDASWSGRVGQSLAEER
;
A
#
# COMPACT_ATOMS: atom_id res chain seq x y z
N MET A 1 -18.26 -6.75 -14.99
CA MET A 1 -17.29 -7.35 -14.05
C MET A 1 -18.07 -8.11 -12.99
N GLN A 2 -17.65 -9.32 -12.64
CA GLN A 2 -18.17 -10.05 -11.48
C GLN A 2 -17.14 -9.91 -10.36
N LEU A 3 -17.27 -8.84 -9.58
CA LEU A 3 -16.35 -8.53 -8.50
C LEU A 3 -16.69 -9.34 -7.27
N THR A 4 -15.68 -9.98 -6.69
CA THR A 4 -15.74 -10.51 -5.33
C THR A 4 -15.90 -9.37 -4.32
N GLU A 5 -16.41 -9.67 -3.13
CA GLU A 5 -16.48 -8.67 -2.04
C GLU A 5 -15.09 -8.11 -1.72
N ARG A 6 -14.05 -8.96 -1.80
CA ARG A 6 -12.67 -8.52 -1.59
C ARG A 6 -12.21 -7.50 -2.63
N GLU A 7 -12.50 -7.72 -3.89
CA GLU A 7 -12.15 -6.74 -4.94
C GLU A 7 -12.92 -5.43 -4.76
N LYS A 8 -14.17 -5.47 -4.28
CA LYS A 8 -14.92 -4.25 -3.93
C LYS A 8 -14.28 -3.50 -2.77
N GLU A 9 -13.84 -4.18 -1.72
CA GLU A 9 -13.09 -3.56 -0.61
C GLU A 9 -11.82 -2.87 -1.11
N MET A 10 -11.08 -3.51 -2.03
CA MET A 10 -9.88 -2.91 -2.62
C MET A 10 -10.21 -1.67 -3.46
N LEU A 11 -11.33 -1.67 -4.18
CA LEU A 11 -11.79 -0.48 -4.90
C LEU A 11 -12.16 0.66 -3.94
N LEU A 12 -12.81 0.35 -2.81
CA LEU A 12 -13.10 1.35 -1.78
C LEU A 12 -11.81 1.91 -1.16
N LEU A 13 -10.80 1.07 -0.94
CA LEU A 13 -9.48 1.50 -0.48
C LEU A 13 -8.82 2.46 -1.47
N THR A 14 -8.91 2.20 -2.77
CA THR A 14 -8.41 3.09 -3.82
C THR A 14 -9.08 4.47 -3.75
N ILE A 15 -10.39 4.54 -3.50
CA ILE A 15 -11.10 5.81 -3.32
C ILE A 15 -10.61 6.55 -2.07
N ALA A 16 -10.39 5.84 -0.97
CA ALA A 16 -9.85 6.42 0.26
C ALA A 16 -8.43 6.98 0.06
N ALA A 17 -7.59 6.28 -0.70
CA ALA A 17 -6.25 6.73 -1.06
C ALA A 17 -6.27 7.99 -1.92
N ASP A 18 -7.15 8.07 -2.92
CA ASP A 18 -7.32 9.27 -3.75
C ASP A 18 -7.80 10.47 -2.91
N LEU A 19 -8.77 10.25 -2.01
CA LEU A 19 -9.21 11.28 -1.06
C LEU A 19 -8.05 11.79 -0.19
N ALA A 20 -7.24 10.88 0.37
CA ALA A 20 -6.07 11.22 1.16
C ALA A 20 -5.07 12.05 0.34
N ARG A 21 -4.77 11.63 -0.89
CA ARG A 21 -3.86 12.33 -1.81
C ARG A 21 -4.32 13.76 -2.10
N ARG A 22 -5.62 13.95 -2.35
CA ARG A 22 -6.23 15.29 -2.56
C ARG A 22 -6.21 16.15 -1.30
N ARG A 23 -6.38 15.56 -0.11
CA ARG A 23 -6.27 16.26 1.18
C ARG A 23 -4.83 16.74 1.41
N LEU A 24 -3.86 15.86 1.19
CA LEU A 24 -2.44 16.16 1.30
C LEU A 24 -2.01 17.28 0.34
N ALA A 25 -2.50 17.26 -0.91
CA ALA A 25 -2.24 18.31 -1.89
C ALA A 25 -2.76 19.70 -1.47
N ARG A 26 -3.77 19.76 -0.60
CA ARG A 26 -4.27 21.02 0.01
C ARG A 26 -3.52 21.42 1.28
N GLY A 27 -2.47 20.68 1.67
CA GLY A 27 -1.71 20.92 2.89
C GLY A 27 -2.38 20.37 4.16
N VAL A 28 -3.42 19.54 4.03
CA VAL A 28 -4.05 18.88 5.18
C VAL A 28 -3.19 17.69 5.61
N LYS A 29 -2.83 17.64 6.89
CA LYS A 29 -2.14 16.49 7.47
C LYS A 29 -3.07 15.28 7.51
N LEU A 30 -2.55 14.13 7.15
CA LEU A 30 -3.30 12.89 7.11
C LEU A 30 -3.45 12.31 8.52
N ASN A 31 -4.58 11.65 8.72
CA ASN A 31 -4.82 10.74 9.83
C ASN A 31 -4.28 9.33 9.50
N ASP A 32 -4.36 8.44 10.46
CA ASP A 32 -3.78 7.10 10.34
C ASP A 32 -4.46 6.27 9.24
N SER A 33 -5.79 6.31 9.15
CA SER A 33 -6.56 5.57 8.15
C SER A 33 -6.28 6.07 6.72
N GLU A 34 -6.16 7.38 6.55
CA GLU A 34 -5.79 8.00 5.27
C GLU A 34 -4.36 7.65 4.85
N SER A 35 -3.45 7.62 5.81
CA SER A 35 -2.05 7.27 5.59
C SER A 35 -1.93 5.81 5.19
N ILE A 36 -2.62 4.90 5.90
CA ILE A 36 -2.68 3.48 5.56
C ILE A 36 -3.28 3.28 4.18
N ALA A 37 -4.39 3.96 3.85
CA ALA A 37 -5.01 3.85 2.53
C ALA A 37 -4.05 4.29 1.41
N LEU A 38 -3.39 5.43 1.58
CA LEU A 38 -2.46 5.96 0.59
C LEU A 38 -1.24 5.05 0.38
N ILE A 39 -0.61 4.60 1.47
CA ILE A 39 0.53 3.66 1.41
C ILE A 39 0.09 2.36 0.75
N THR A 40 -1.04 1.79 1.18
CA THR A 40 -1.55 0.52 0.64
C THR A 40 -1.79 0.62 -0.86
N PHE A 41 -2.37 1.73 -1.33
CA PHE A 41 -2.58 1.96 -2.75
C PHE A 41 -1.28 2.05 -3.55
N GLU A 42 -0.28 2.79 -3.05
CA GLU A 42 1.03 2.91 -3.69
C GLU A 42 1.76 1.55 -3.80
N ILE A 43 1.67 0.70 -2.77
CA ILE A 43 2.19 -0.67 -2.81
C ILE A 43 1.50 -1.47 -3.91
N LEU A 44 0.16 -1.40 -3.98
CA LEU A 44 -0.63 -2.15 -4.96
C LEU A 44 -0.31 -1.72 -6.39
N GLU A 45 -0.14 -0.43 -6.64
CA GLU A 45 0.26 0.10 -7.94
C GLU A 45 1.71 -0.26 -8.29
N GLY A 46 2.60 -0.28 -7.31
CA GLY A 46 3.97 -0.75 -7.49
C GLY A 46 4.01 -2.25 -7.83
N ALA A 47 3.23 -3.07 -7.12
CA ALA A 47 3.08 -4.50 -7.41
C ALA A 47 2.44 -4.72 -8.80
N ARG A 48 1.45 -3.91 -9.17
CA ARG A 48 0.85 -3.93 -10.52
C ARG A 48 1.87 -3.61 -11.61
N SER A 49 2.79 -2.70 -11.32
CA SER A 49 3.89 -2.30 -12.21
C SER A 49 5.02 -3.34 -12.27
N GLY A 50 4.92 -4.43 -11.50
CA GLY A 50 5.91 -5.52 -11.49
C GLY A 50 7.10 -5.32 -10.54
N LYS A 51 7.02 -4.39 -9.59
CA LYS A 51 8.06 -4.23 -8.55
C LYS A 51 8.14 -5.46 -7.64
N THR A 52 9.35 -5.80 -7.19
CA THR A 52 9.56 -6.87 -6.20
C THR A 52 9.13 -6.43 -4.81
N VAL A 53 9.02 -7.38 -3.88
CA VAL A 53 8.66 -7.07 -2.48
C VAL A 53 9.71 -6.19 -1.83
N GLU A 54 10.98 -6.44 -2.10
CA GLU A 54 12.12 -5.69 -1.58
C GLU A 54 12.05 -4.23 -2.06
N GLN A 55 11.80 -4.03 -3.35
CA GLN A 55 11.64 -2.71 -3.94
C GLN A 55 10.42 -1.96 -3.37
N LEU A 56 9.34 -2.68 -3.08
CA LEU A 56 8.15 -2.10 -2.45
C LEU A 56 8.43 -1.71 -1.00
N MET A 57 9.08 -2.57 -0.20
CA MET A 57 9.41 -2.25 1.19
C MET A 57 10.35 -1.04 1.31
N GLU A 58 11.30 -0.88 0.38
CA GLU A 58 12.15 0.30 0.33
C GLU A 58 11.36 1.55 -0.11
N TYR A 59 10.56 1.42 -1.18
CA TYR A 59 9.73 2.50 -1.72
C TYR A 59 8.73 3.04 -0.69
N ASP A 60 8.14 2.17 0.13
CA ASP A 60 7.08 2.57 1.04
C ASP A 60 7.52 3.60 2.08
N THR A 61 8.78 3.53 2.50
CA THR A 61 9.36 4.50 3.45
C THR A 61 9.47 5.91 2.89
N THR A 62 9.35 6.07 1.57
CA THR A 62 9.48 7.36 0.87
C THR A 62 8.14 8.04 0.56
N ILE A 63 7.02 7.33 0.72
CA ILE A 63 5.69 7.80 0.30
C ILE A 63 5.20 8.97 1.17
N LEU A 64 5.38 8.88 2.49
CA LEU A 64 4.92 9.88 3.43
C LEU A 64 6.05 10.37 4.33
N LYS A 65 6.09 11.69 4.52
CA LYS A 65 6.97 12.37 5.46
C LYS A 65 6.26 12.63 6.78
N ARG A 66 7.03 12.75 7.87
CA ARG A 66 6.48 12.88 9.23
C ARG A 66 5.65 14.16 9.42
N ASP A 67 5.97 15.22 8.68
CA ASP A 67 5.26 16.50 8.67
C ASP A 67 3.88 16.41 7.99
N GLN A 68 3.65 15.39 7.17
CA GLN A 68 2.38 15.10 6.51
C GLN A 68 1.40 14.33 7.40
N LEU A 69 1.80 13.95 8.62
CA LEU A 69 1.01 13.16 9.55
C LEU A 69 0.55 13.98 10.76
N THR A 70 -0.61 13.61 11.30
CA THR A 70 -1.17 14.29 12.48
C THR A 70 -0.54 13.82 13.80
N LYS A 71 -0.39 12.50 14.04
CA LYS A 71 0.04 11.96 15.35
C LYS A 71 0.95 10.72 15.29
N SER A 72 0.76 9.79 14.35
CA SER A 72 1.38 8.47 14.41
C SER A 72 2.80 8.36 13.85
N SER A 73 3.51 7.32 14.27
CA SER A 73 4.84 6.96 13.76
C SER A 73 4.72 6.24 12.42
N LEU A 74 5.42 6.75 11.39
CA LEU A 74 5.46 6.18 10.03
C LEU A 74 5.73 4.67 10.02
N SER A 75 6.65 4.21 10.87
CA SER A 75 7.07 2.80 10.94
C SER A 75 5.91 1.85 11.26
N GLY A 76 4.98 2.24 12.15
CA GLY A 76 3.84 1.38 12.51
C GLY A 76 2.79 1.30 11.40
N LEU A 77 2.59 2.39 10.67
CA LEU A 77 1.63 2.44 9.55
C LEU A 77 2.09 1.61 8.35
N LEU A 78 3.40 1.60 8.10
CA LEU A 78 4.01 0.78 7.04
C LEU A 78 3.80 -0.72 7.29
N SER A 79 4.03 -1.18 8.53
CA SER A 79 3.79 -2.59 8.88
C SER A 79 2.32 -3.00 8.72
N LEU A 80 1.38 -2.11 9.05
CA LEU A 80 -0.05 -2.38 8.90
C LEU A 80 -0.47 -2.40 7.43
N ALA A 81 0.04 -1.48 6.61
CA ALA A 81 -0.23 -1.47 5.18
C ALA A 81 0.33 -2.73 4.50
N ALA A 82 1.58 -3.11 4.80
CA ALA A 82 2.20 -4.32 4.26
C ALA A 82 1.43 -5.60 4.64
N ASN A 83 0.95 -5.71 5.89
CA ASN A 83 0.11 -6.83 6.32
C ASN A 83 -1.26 -6.83 5.62
N THR A 84 -1.84 -5.65 5.38
CA THR A 84 -3.11 -5.50 4.65
C THR A 84 -2.97 -5.93 3.19
N VAL A 85 -1.87 -5.56 2.53
CA VAL A 85 -1.56 -6.01 1.16
C VAL A 85 -1.31 -7.51 1.11
N ARG A 86 -0.51 -8.04 2.05
CA ARG A 86 -0.20 -9.47 2.15
C ARG A 86 -1.47 -10.30 2.35
N SER A 87 -2.42 -9.83 3.16
CA SER A 87 -3.71 -10.50 3.36
C SER A 87 -4.70 -10.26 2.23
N ALA A 88 -4.56 -9.17 1.47
CA ALA A 88 -5.39 -8.89 0.30
C ALA A 88 -5.01 -9.71 -0.94
N LEU A 89 -3.73 -10.02 -1.08
CA LEU A 89 -3.17 -10.69 -2.24
C LEU A 89 -2.85 -12.15 -1.90
N ASP A 90 -3.88 -12.99 -1.87
CA ASP A 90 -3.72 -14.43 -1.62
C ASP A 90 -2.98 -15.15 -2.78
N ALA A 91 -2.25 -16.23 -2.45
CA ALA A 91 -1.48 -17.25 -3.23
C ALA A 91 -0.90 -16.94 -4.65
N SER A 92 -1.56 -16.15 -5.49
CA SER A 92 -1.08 -15.72 -6.81
C SER A 92 0.07 -14.70 -6.75
N TRP A 93 0.22 -14.02 -5.61
CA TRP A 93 1.31 -13.06 -5.38
C TRP A 93 2.61 -13.78 -4.96
N SER A 94 2.51 -14.85 -4.15
CA SER A 94 3.67 -15.70 -3.83
C SER A 94 4.23 -16.45 -5.04
N GLY A 95 3.43 -16.70 -6.08
CA GLY A 95 3.90 -17.32 -7.33
C GLY A 95 4.77 -16.40 -8.21
N ARG A 96 4.51 -15.08 -8.24
CA ARG A 96 5.30 -14.11 -9.02
C ARG A 96 6.47 -13.51 -8.24
N VAL A 97 6.33 -13.37 -6.92
CA VAL A 97 7.41 -12.94 -6.03
C VAL A 97 8.32 -14.12 -5.66
N GLY A 98 7.76 -15.32 -5.51
CA GLY A 98 8.52 -16.54 -5.21
C GLY A 98 9.44 -17.00 -6.33
N GLN A 99 9.20 -16.58 -7.58
CA GLN A 99 10.18 -16.76 -8.67
C GLN A 99 11.43 -15.92 -8.44
N SER A 100 11.29 -14.68 -7.95
CA SER A 100 12.44 -13.83 -7.57
C SER A 100 13.28 -14.45 -6.43
N LEU A 101 12.63 -15.13 -5.46
CA LEU A 101 13.34 -15.79 -4.37
C LEU A 101 13.90 -17.18 -4.73
N ALA A 102 13.41 -17.79 -5.82
CA ALA A 102 13.89 -19.08 -6.33
C ALA A 102 15.01 -18.92 -7.37
N GLU A 103 15.09 -17.78 -8.07
CA GLU A 103 16.15 -17.46 -9.04
C GLU A 103 17.42 -16.89 -8.39
N GLU A 104 17.39 -16.59 -7.09
CA GLU A 104 18.52 -16.07 -6.30
C GLU A 104 19.17 -17.14 -5.36
N ARG A 105 19.12 -18.42 -5.74
CA ARG A 105 19.83 -19.52 -5.06
C ARG A 105 20.73 -20.32 -5.98
#